data_AF-A0A1Z9GTD6-F1
#
_entry.id   AF-A0A1Z9GTD6-F1
#
_cell.length_a   1.000
_cell.length_b   1.000
_cell.length_c   1.000
_cell.angle_alpha   90.00
_cell.angle_beta   90.00
_cell.angle_gamma   90.00
#
_symmetry.space_group_name_H-M   'P 1'
#
loop_
_entity.id
_entity.type
_entity.pdbx_description
1 polymer ?
#
loop_
_entity_poly.entity_id
_entity_poly.type
_entity_poly.pdbx_seq_one_letter_code
_entity_poly.pdbx_strand_id
1 'polypeptide(L)'
;FLYAKKQKIKIFSTPFDEFAVDFLEELHCPIYKVASFEMTDLPLVKKISKTKKPMIISTGMASLEEIEECFDTATANGAKDITLLYCVSNYPSTKKDFNLNNIHILKKKFNCRVGLSDHSLDISIAQAAVAAGAEVFEKHIGYSGQNKGLDVKFSLKGNEIKEFRCAIDETYKLMGKKFFYRKKSENENKRYRRSIFATNNINKGEIFSYQNIRRVRPANGIEPKYFEKILGKKSPISIKKNMPVKKEVLLKLKIK
;
A
#
# COMPACT_ATOMS: atom_id res chain seq x y z
N PHE A 1 -30.33 4.64 13.40
CA PHE A 1 -29.28 5.14 14.32
C PHE A 1 -29.23 4.41 15.65
N LEU A 2 -30.32 4.37 16.44
CA LEU A 2 -30.36 3.70 17.76
C LEU A 2 -29.89 2.24 17.73
N TYR A 3 -30.36 1.44 16.76
CA TYR A 3 -29.96 0.03 16.65
C TYR A 3 -28.46 -0.14 16.43
N ALA A 4 -27.86 0.62 15.50
CA ALA A 4 -26.41 0.55 15.24
C ALA A 4 -25.58 0.95 16.49
N LYS A 5 -26.02 1.97 17.24
CA LYS A 5 -25.40 2.34 18.52
C LYS A 5 -25.43 1.19 19.54
N LYS A 6 -26.57 0.48 19.65
CA LYS A 6 -26.69 -0.74 20.48
C LYS A 6 -25.70 -1.82 20.05
N GLN A 7 -25.45 -1.95 18.75
CA GLN A 7 -24.48 -2.89 18.17
C GLN A 7 -23.03 -2.37 18.18
N LYS A 8 -22.76 -1.19 18.77
CA LYS A 8 -21.44 -0.53 18.77
C LYS A 8 -20.87 -0.27 17.36
N ILE A 9 -21.76 -0.11 16.38
CA ILE A 9 -21.41 0.29 15.02
C ILE A 9 -21.50 1.81 14.93
N LYS A 10 -20.42 2.46 14.49
CA LYS A 10 -20.44 3.89 14.18
C LYS A 10 -21.27 4.11 12.93
N ILE A 11 -22.51 4.54 13.14
CA ILE A 11 -23.46 4.83 12.07
C ILE A 11 -23.33 6.27 11.61
N PHE A 12 -23.40 6.49 10.31
CA PHE A 12 -23.45 7.79 9.65
C PHE A 12 -24.24 7.65 8.34
N SER A 13 -24.44 8.75 7.61
CA SER A 13 -25.25 8.73 6.39
C SER A 13 -24.80 9.77 5.36
N THR A 14 -25.39 9.66 4.17
CA THR A 14 -25.19 10.53 3.01
C THR A 14 -26.45 11.39 2.85
N PRO A 15 -26.43 12.69 3.22
CA PRO A 15 -27.49 13.61 2.85
C PRO A 15 -27.39 13.95 1.35
N PHE A 16 -28.54 14.10 0.71
CA PHE A 16 -28.66 14.47 -0.72
C PHE A 16 -29.23 15.88 -0.92
N ASP A 17 -29.55 16.59 0.16
CA ASP A 17 -30.02 17.97 0.21
C ASP A 17 -29.78 18.56 1.62
N GLU A 18 -29.98 19.87 1.79
CA GLU A 18 -29.77 20.56 3.06
C GLU A 18 -30.76 20.14 4.15
N PHE A 19 -31.98 19.74 3.78
CA PHE A 19 -32.98 19.24 4.71
C PHE A 19 -32.51 17.94 5.36
N ALA A 20 -31.95 17.02 4.58
CA ALA A 20 -31.36 15.78 5.06
C ALA A 20 -30.15 16.05 5.98
N VAL A 21 -29.40 17.13 5.76
CA VAL A 21 -28.34 17.54 6.71
C VAL A 21 -28.94 17.91 8.06
N ASP A 22 -29.98 18.76 8.06
CA ASP A 22 -30.65 19.21 9.29
C ASP A 22 -31.28 18.02 10.04
N PHE A 23 -31.97 17.13 9.32
CA PHE A 23 -32.51 15.89 9.90
C PHE A 23 -31.42 15.00 10.52
N LEU A 24 -30.26 14.86 9.86
CA LEU A 24 -29.14 14.08 10.40
C LEU A 24 -28.47 14.75 11.61
N GLU A 25 -28.51 16.07 11.73
CA GLU A 25 -28.06 16.78 12.93
C GLU A 25 -28.96 16.48 14.13
N GLU A 26 -30.28 16.42 13.94
CA GLU A 26 -31.24 15.98 14.99
C GLU A 26 -30.93 14.55 15.48
N LEU A 27 -30.45 13.67 14.59
CA LEU A 27 -30.02 12.31 14.92
C LEU A 27 -28.59 12.23 15.50
N HIS A 28 -27.93 13.38 15.71
CA HIS A 28 -26.54 13.48 16.13
C HIS A 28 -25.59 12.66 15.25
N CYS A 29 -25.76 12.75 13.93
CA CYS A 29 -24.90 12.05 12.98
C CYS A 29 -23.43 12.44 13.19
N PRO A 30 -22.50 11.49 13.38
CA PRO A 30 -21.12 11.79 13.79
C PRO A 30 -20.17 12.08 12.62
N ILE A 31 -20.54 11.73 11.39
CA ILE A 31 -19.75 11.84 10.16
C ILE A 31 -20.73 12.13 9.02
N TYR A 32 -20.33 12.87 8.01
CA TYR A 32 -21.11 13.03 6.78
C TYR A 32 -20.39 12.45 5.57
N LYS A 33 -21.14 11.72 4.75
CA LYS A 33 -20.69 11.26 3.44
C LYS A 33 -21.24 12.21 2.38
N VAL A 34 -20.41 12.68 1.46
CA VAL A 34 -20.82 13.31 0.20
C VAL A 34 -20.65 12.27 -0.90
N ALA A 35 -21.74 11.91 -1.59
CA ALA A 35 -21.69 10.98 -2.71
C ALA A 35 -21.07 11.63 -3.95
N SER A 36 -20.65 10.81 -4.92
CA SER A 36 -19.97 11.31 -6.12
C SER A 36 -20.85 12.24 -6.94
N PHE A 37 -22.17 12.03 -6.95
CA PHE A 37 -23.13 12.84 -7.70
C PHE A 37 -23.34 14.23 -7.08
N GLU A 38 -23.19 14.33 -5.76
CA GLU A 38 -23.37 15.58 -5.00
C GLU A 38 -22.03 16.31 -4.74
N MET A 39 -20.90 15.79 -5.23
CA MET A 39 -19.57 16.37 -4.95
C MET A 39 -19.43 17.80 -5.49
N THR A 40 -20.06 18.09 -6.64
CA THR A 40 -20.08 19.41 -7.28
C THR A 40 -21.22 20.30 -6.78
N ASP A 41 -22.10 19.80 -5.90
CA ASP A 41 -23.09 20.61 -5.19
C ASP A 41 -22.41 21.37 -4.05
N LEU A 42 -21.69 22.43 -4.41
CA LEU A 42 -20.93 23.26 -3.47
C LEU A 42 -21.80 23.88 -2.36
N PRO A 43 -23.06 24.33 -2.60
CA PRO A 43 -23.99 24.70 -1.53
C PRO A 43 -24.19 23.60 -0.48
N LEU A 44 -24.46 22.35 -0.90
CA LEU A 44 -24.60 21.22 0.02
C LEU A 44 -23.29 20.91 0.75
N VAL A 45 -22.16 20.88 0.04
CA VAL A 45 -20.82 20.69 0.64
C VAL A 45 -20.57 21.75 1.72
N LYS A 46 -20.91 23.01 1.46
CA LYS A 46 -20.81 24.11 2.41
C LYS A 46 -21.71 23.92 3.62
N LYS A 47 -22.96 23.50 3.44
CA LYS A 47 -23.90 23.20 4.54
C LYS A 47 -23.33 22.10 5.45
N ILE A 48 -22.85 21.00 4.86
CA ILE A 48 -22.23 19.90 5.60
C ILE A 48 -20.98 20.37 6.34
N SER A 49 -20.12 21.16 5.69
CA SER A 49 -18.85 21.61 6.26
C SER A 49 -19.02 22.49 7.50
N LYS A 50 -20.10 23.28 7.56
CA LYS A 50 -20.44 24.11 8.72
C LYS A 50 -20.77 23.31 9.97
N THR A 51 -21.11 22.02 9.85
CA THR A 51 -21.26 21.11 11.01
C THR A 51 -19.93 20.86 11.72
N LYS A 52 -18.80 21.08 11.02
CA LYS A 52 -17.41 20.84 11.47
C LYS A 52 -17.13 19.38 11.84
N LYS A 53 -18.03 18.45 11.48
CA LYS A 53 -17.85 17.01 11.67
C LYS A 53 -16.97 16.41 10.57
N PRO A 54 -16.38 15.24 10.78
CA PRO A 54 -15.63 14.55 9.73
C PRO A 54 -16.46 14.34 8.45
N MET A 55 -15.82 14.54 7.31
CA MET A 55 -16.43 14.40 5.99
C MET A 55 -15.72 13.31 5.18
N ILE A 56 -16.50 12.49 4.50
CA ILE A 56 -16.02 11.48 3.55
C ILE A 56 -16.60 11.81 2.18
N ILE A 57 -15.77 12.14 1.20
CA ILE A 57 -16.20 12.63 -0.12
C ILE A 57 -15.79 11.62 -1.18
N SER A 58 -16.73 11.11 -1.98
CA SER A 58 -16.42 10.18 -3.08
C SER A 58 -16.17 10.99 -4.34
N THR A 59 -15.16 10.60 -5.11
CA THR A 59 -14.68 11.37 -6.25
C THR A 59 -14.96 10.68 -7.59
N GLY A 60 -16.06 9.95 -7.70
CA GLY A 60 -16.40 9.25 -8.94
C GLY A 60 -16.80 10.24 -10.03
N MET A 61 -16.41 9.96 -11.28
CA MET A 61 -16.63 10.81 -12.48
C MET A 61 -15.89 12.16 -12.47
N ALA A 62 -15.36 12.59 -11.33
CA ALA A 62 -14.79 13.90 -11.16
C ALA A 62 -13.38 14.06 -11.78
N SER A 63 -13.15 15.25 -12.32
CA SER A 63 -11.83 15.79 -12.65
C SER A 63 -11.05 16.19 -11.40
N LEU A 64 -9.75 16.47 -11.54
CA LEU A 64 -8.93 16.86 -10.40
C LEU A 64 -9.29 18.27 -9.90
N GLU A 65 -9.75 19.12 -10.83
CA GLU A 65 -10.25 20.47 -10.62
C GLU A 65 -11.55 20.46 -9.81
N GLU A 66 -12.54 19.63 -10.18
CA GLU A 66 -13.79 19.51 -9.42
C GLU A 66 -13.56 18.98 -7.99
N ILE A 67 -12.60 18.07 -7.81
CA ILE A 67 -12.22 17.58 -6.48
C ILE A 67 -11.59 18.71 -5.67
N GLU A 68 -10.74 19.55 -6.29
CA GLU A 68 -10.12 20.69 -5.64
C GLU A 68 -11.15 21.75 -5.22
N GLU A 69 -12.08 22.10 -6.10
CA GLU A 69 -13.19 23.03 -5.78
C GLU A 69 -14.04 22.54 -4.60
N CYS A 70 -14.37 21.24 -4.58
CA CYS A 70 -15.11 20.62 -3.48
C CYS A 70 -14.30 20.64 -2.17
N PHE A 71 -13.03 20.26 -2.23
CA PHE A 71 -12.14 20.21 -1.06
C PHE A 71 -11.89 21.60 -0.47
N ASP A 72 -11.65 22.59 -1.32
CA ASP A 72 -11.44 23.98 -0.92
C ASP A 72 -12.72 24.60 -0.35
N THR A 73 -13.87 24.32 -0.97
CA THR A 73 -15.17 24.71 -0.43
C THR A 73 -15.38 24.13 0.96
N ALA A 74 -15.04 22.85 1.16
CA ALA A 74 -15.23 22.21 2.44
C ALA A 74 -14.32 22.80 3.53
N THR A 75 -13.03 22.95 3.23
CA THR A 75 -12.04 23.49 4.17
C THR A 75 -12.30 24.95 4.52
N ALA A 76 -12.62 25.80 3.53
CA ALA A 76 -12.96 27.21 3.73
C ALA A 76 -14.21 27.40 4.60
N ASN A 77 -15.10 26.41 4.67
CA ASN A 77 -16.33 26.44 5.46
C ASN A 77 -16.24 25.62 6.77
N GLY A 78 -15.03 25.24 7.19
CA GLY A 78 -14.76 24.72 8.53
C GLY A 78 -14.55 23.21 8.64
N ALA A 79 -14.58 22.47 7.53
CA ALA A 79 -14.20 21.05 7.54
C ALA A 79 -12.69 20.90 7.77
N LYS A 80 -12.31 20.17 8.81
CA LYS A 80 -10.90 19.92 9.17
C LYS A 80 -10.46 18.47 8.99
N ASP A 81 -11.41 17.54 9.03
CA ASP A 81 -11.16 16.12 8.88
C ASP A 81 -11.88 15.61 7.63
N ILE A 82 -11.17 15.63 6.50
CA ILE A 82 -11.68 15.21 5.20
C ILE A 82 -10.99 13.91 4.79
N THR A 83 -11.79 12.95 4.34
CA THR A 83 -11.34 11.74 3.64
C THR A 83 -11.87 11.75 2.23
N LEU A 84 -10.99 11.61 1.23
CA LEU A 84 -11.39 11.41 -0.16
C LEU A 84 -11.47 9.91 -0.47
N LEU A 85 -12.51 9.46 -1.16
CA LEU A 85 -12.61 8.09 -1.65
C LEU A 85 -12.45 8.10 -3.17
N TYR A 86 -11.37 7.49 -3.66
CA TYR A 86 -11.27 7.16 -5.07
C TYR A 86 -12.41 6.20 -5.42
N CYS A 87 -13.17 6.52 -6.47
CA CYS A 87 -14.40 5.84 -6.80
C CYS A 87 -14.55 5.75 -8.32
N VAL A 88 -15.10 4.63 -8.80
CA VAL A 88 -15.57 4.46 -10.17
C VAL A 88 -17.08 4.30 -10.11
N SER A 89 -17.84 5.24 -10.68
CA SER A 89 -19.32 5.25 -10.64
C SER A 89 -19.95 4.36 -11.73
N ASN A 90 -19.42 3.15 -11.90
CA ASN A 90 -20.01 2.09 -12.73
C ASN A 90 -20.54 1.00 -11.81
N TYR A 91 -21.72 0.44 -12.12
CA TYR A 91 -22.47 -0.42 -11.21
C TYR A 91 -22.90 -1.72 -11.90
N PRO A 92 -22.07 -2.79 -11.93
CA PRO A 92 -20.75 -2.89 -11.33
C PRO A 92 -19.62 -2.30 -12.19
N SER A 93 -18.53 -1.90 -11.55
CA SER A 93 -17.28 -1.56 -12.21
C SER A 93 -16.43 -2.80 -12.47
N THR A 94 -15.57 -2.73 -13.47
CA THR A 94 -14.64 -3.78 -13.89
C THR A 94 -13.19 -3.35 -13.62
N LYS A 95 -12.25 -4.30 -13.61
CA LYS A 95 -10.82 -4.00 -13.41
C LYS A 95 -10.26 -2.93 -14.36
N LYS A 96 -10.79 -2.87 -15.59
CA LYS A 96 -10.31 -1.94 -16.61
C LYS A 96 -10.68 -0.48 -16.31
N ASP A 97 -11.69 -0.27 -15.47
CA ASP A 97 -12.18 1.07 -15.13
C ASP A 97 -11.33 1.75 -14.05
N PHE A 98 -10.50 0.98 -13.34
CA PHE A 98 -9.70 1.49 -12.23
C PHE A 98 -8.29 1.93 -12.66
N ASN A 99 -7.89 3.11 -12.19
CA ASN A 99 -6.49 3.55 -12.13
C ASN A 99 -6.13 3.81 -10.66
N LEU A 100 -5.63 2.78 -9.97
CA LEU A 100 -5.32 2.88 -8.54
C LEU A 100 -4.17 3.84 -8.20
N ASN A 101 -3.39 4.30 -9.19
CA ASN A 101 -2.44 5.40 -8.98
C ASN A 101 -3.14 6.70 -8.54
N ASN A 102 -4.43 6.86 -8.85
CA ASN A 102 -5.22 8.00 -8.40
C ASN A 102 -5.26 8.11 -6.87
N ILE A 103 -5.17 7.00 -6.13
CA ILE A 103 -5.06 7.03 -4.66
C ILE A 103 -3.79 7.80 -4.23
N HIS A 104 -2.66 7.55 -4.90
CA HIS A 104 -1.42 8.27 -4.62
C HIS A 104 -1.49 9.75 -5.04
N ILE A 105 -2.10 10.03 -6.19
CA ILE A 105 -2.29 11.40 -6.70
C ILE A 105 -3.12 12.22 -5.70
N LEU A 106 -4.27 11.70 -5.26
CA LEU A 106 -5.14 12.36 -4.29
C LEU A 106 -4.42 12.61 -2.97
N LYS A 107 -3.68 11.61 -2.46
CA LYS A 107 -2.89 11.76 -1.23
C LYS A 107 -1.86 12.87 -1.34
N LYS A 108 -1.14 12.92 -2.46
CA LYS A 108 -0.08 13.90 -2.68
C LYS A 108 -0.64 15.32 -2.84
N LYS A 109 -1.75 15.49 -3.58
CA LYS A 109 -2.33 16.82 -3.83
C LYS A 109 -3.04 17.38 -2.61
N PHE A 110 -3.88 16.58 -1.95
CA PHE A 110 -4.78 17.09 -0.90
C PHE A 110 -4.27 16.85 0.53
N ASN A 111 -3.18 16.09 0.70
CA ASN A 111 -2.57 15.79 2.00
C ASN A 111 -3.60 15.32 3.05
N CYS A 112 -4.56 14.52 2.62
CA CYS A 112 -5.65 14.01 3.45
C CYS A 112 -5.65 12.47 3.45
N ARG A 113 -6.53 11.89 4.28
CA ARG A 113 -6.79 10.45 4.21
C ARG A 113 -7.45 10.15 2.87
N VAL A 114 -7.01 9.07 2.23
CA VAL A 114 -7.61 8.61 0.96
C VAL A 114 -7.99 7.15 1.08
N GLY A 115 -9.18 6.83 0.61
CA GLY A 115 -9.74 5.48 0.58
C GLY A 115 -10.23 5.07 -0.80
N LEU A 116 -10.97 3.97 -0.82
CA LEU A 116 -11.63 3.41 -1.99
C LEU A 116 -13.13 3.25 -1.71
N SER A 117 -13.97 3.71 -2.63
CA SER A 117 -15.38 3.31 -2.73
C SER A 117 -15.53 2.36 -3.91
N ASP A 118 -15.90 1.11 -3.64
CA ASP A 118 -15.76 0.02 -4.60
C ASP A 118 -17.11 -0.57 -5.05
N HIS A 119 -17.42 -0.41 -6.33
CA HIS A 119 -18.62 -0.99 -6.96
C HIS A 119 -18.33 -2.22 -7.83
N SER A 120 -17.13 -2.79 -7.73
CA SER A 120 -16.74 -3.98 -8.50
C SER A 120 -17.22 -5.27 -7.85
N LEU A 121 -17.03 -6.41 -8.52
CA LEU A 121 -17.21 -7.73 -7.92
C LEU A 121 -15.89 -8.38 -7.49
N ASP A 122 -14.76 -7.68 -7.65
CA ASP A 122 -13.45 -8.29 -7.56
C ASP A 122 -12.67 -7.80 -6.34
N ILE A 123 -12.53 -8.71 -5.37
CA ILE A 123 -11.82 -8.48 -4.11
C ILE A 123 -10.35 -8.05 -4.29
N SER A 124 -9.71 -8.41 -5.41
CA SER A 124 -8.33 -8.02 -5.70
C SER A 124 -8.17 -6.51 -5.90
N ILE A 125 -9.24 -5.78 -6.25
CA ILE A 125 -9.22 -4.32 -6.34
C ILE A 125 -9.03 -3.72 -4.95
N ALA A 126 -9.73 -4.22 -3.93
CA ALA A 126 -9.54 -3.75 -2.55
C ALA A 126 -8.12 -4.05 -2.05
N GLN A 127 -7.58 -5.25 -2.32
CA GLN A 127 -6.21 -5.60 -1.97
C GLN A 127 -5.19 -4.67 -2.66
N ALA A 128 -5.34 -4.46 -3.96
CA ALA A 128 -4.47 -3.57 -4.71
C ALA A 128 -4.58 -2.11 -4.24
N ALA A 129 -5.77 -1.67 -3.82
CA ALA A 129 -5.97 -0.34 -3.24
C ALA A 129 -5.27 -0.19 -1.88
N VAL A 130 -5.25 -1.23 -1.03
CA VAL A 130 -4.41 -1.24 0.19
C VAL A 130 -2.94 -1.02 -0.18
N ALA A 131 -2.44 -1.74 -1.18
CA ALA A 131 -1.06 -1.61 -1.63
C ALA A 131 -0.75 -0.22 -2.25
N ALA A 132 -1.73 0.38 -2.92
CA ALA A 132 -1.68 1.77 -3.41
C ALA A 132 -1.79 2.82 -2.29
N GLY A 133 -2.12 2.38 -1.07
CA GLY A 133 -2.12 3.21 0.13
C GLY A 133 -3.51 3.64 0.62
N ALA A 134 -4.61 3.07 0.14
CA ALA A 134 -5.94 3.38 0.67
C ALA A 134 -6.06 3.03 2.17
N GLU A 135 -6.74 3.90 2.92
CA GLU A 135 -6.90 3.80 4.39
C GLU A 135 -8.36 3.58 4.82
N VAL A 136 -9.30 3.88 3.94
CA VAL A 136 -10.75 3.73 4.16
C VAL A 136 -11.33 2.94 3.00
N PHE A 137 -12.26 2.03 3.29
CA PHE A 137 -12.89 1.17 2.30
C PHE A 137 -14.40 1.23 2.45
N GLU A 138 -15.09 1.53 1.36
CA GLU A 138 -16.54 1.56 1.27
C GLU A 138 -17.00 0.51 0.25
N LYS A 139 -17.99 -0.28 0.66
CA LYS A 139 -18.56 -1.38 -0.13
C LYS A 139 -20.03 -1.51 0.21
N HIS A 140 -20.88 -1.67 -0.80
CA HIS A 140 -22.28 -1.99 -0.57
C HIS A 140 -22.38 -3.37 0.08
N ILE A 141 -23.27 -3.50 1.06
CA ILE A 141 -23.57 -4.76 1.72
C ILE A 141 -25.09 -5.00 1.71
N GLY A 142 -25.49 -6.26 1.63
CA GLY A 142 -26.87 -6.68 1.67
C GLY A 142 -27.10 -7.80 2.68
N TYR A 143 -28.37 -7.99 3.04
CA TYR A 143 -28.77 -9.19 3.79
C TYR A 143 -28.57 -10.44 2.92
N SER A 144 -28.23 -11.58 3.53
CA SER A 144 -27.90 -12.82 2.80
C SER A 144 -29.02 -13.30 1.87
N GLY A 145 -30.28 -13.14 2.28
CA GLY A 145 -31.46 -13.49 1.47
C GLY A 145 -31.93 -12.39 0.51
N GLN A 146 -31.22 -11.26 0.40
CA GLN A 146 -31.66 -10.15 -0.43
C GLN A 146 -31.43 -10.42 -1.91
N ASN A 147 -32.52 -10.47 -2.69
CA ASN A 147 -32.51 -10.74 -4.12
C ASN A 147 -33.11 -9.60 -4.97
N LYS A 148 -33.61 -8.52 -4.35
CA LYS A 148 -34.19 -7.35 -5.03
C LYS A 148 -33.60 -6.05 -4.49
N GLY A 149 -33.44 -5.08 -5.39
CA GLY A 149 -32.89 -3.75 -5.11
C GLY A 149 -31.90 -3.34 -6.20
N LEU A 150 -31.72 -2.03 -6.36
CA LEU A 150 -30.89 -1.45 -7.41
C LEU A 150 -29.41 -1.86 -7.29
N ASP A 151 -28.92 -1.97 -6.06
CA ASP A 151 -27.50 -2.20 -5.78
C ASP A 151 -27.16 -3.67 -5.49
N VAL A 152 -28.15 -4.56 -5.54
CA VAL A 152 -27.99 -5.96 -5.13
C VAL A 152 -26.94 -6.70 -5.96
N LYS A 153 -26.75 -6.28 -7.21
CA LYS A 153 -25.83 -6.93 -8.16
C LYS A 153 -24.37 -6.87 -7.71
N PHE A 154 -23.97 -5.85 -6.95
CA PHE A 154 -22.58 -5.61 -6.53
C PHE A 154 -22.40 -5.45 -5.02
N SER A 155 -23.46 -5.70 -4.25
CA SER A 155 -23.43 -5.71 -2.79
C SER A 155 -22.90 -7.05 -2.28
N LEU A 156 -21.97 -7.00 -1.31
CA LEU A 156 -21.51 -8.19 -0.59
C LEU A 156 -22.58 -8.70 0.37
N LYS A 157 -22.70 -10.01 0.53
CA LYS A 157 -23.70 -10.65 1.37
C LYS A 157 -23.08 -11.72 2.25
N GLY A 158 -23.57 -11.81 3.49
CA GLY A 158 -23.16 -12.87 4.42
C GLY A 158 -21.64 -12.98 4.59
N ASN A 159 -21.07 -14.13 4.22
CA ASN A 159 -19.64 -14.41 4.37
C ASN A 159 -18.74 -13.56 3.46
N GLU A 160 -19.25 -13.03 2.35
CA GLU A 160 -18.48 -12.19 1.43
C GLU A 160 -17.96 -10.92 2.13
N ILE A 161 -18.72 -10.39 3.11
CA ILE A 161 -18.31 -9.24 3.92
C ILE A 161 -17.06 -9.58 4.75
N LYS A 162 -17.04 -10.80 5.33
CA LYS A 162 -15.91 -11.29 6.12
C LYS A 162 -14.70 -11.54 5.23
N GLU A 163 -14.89 -12.14 4.07
CA GLU A 163 -13.84 -12.37 3.09
C GLU A 163 -13.20 -11.06 2.63
N PHE A 164 -14.02 -10.06 2.28
CA PHE A 164 -13.56 -8.72 1.92
C PHE A 164 -12.74 -8.08 3.04
N ARG A 165 -13.21 -8.17 4.29
CA ARG A 165 -12.46 -7.66 5.45
C ARG A 165 -11.13 -8.39 5.65
N CYS A 166 -11.12 -9.72 5.57
CA CYS A 166 -9.91 -10.52 5.71
C CYS A 166 -8.88 -10.17 4.65
N ALA A 167 -9.30 -10.02 3.39
CA ALA A 167 -8.42 -9.66 2.29
C ALA A 167 -7.74 -8.29 2.50
N ILE A 168 -8.48 -7.30 3.01
CA ILE A 168 -7.92 -5.99 3.38
C ILE A 168 -6.90 -6.15 4.52
N ASP A 169 -7.26 -6.85 5.59
CA ASP A 169 -6.40 -7.02 6.77
C ASP A 169 -5.11 -7.78 6.47
N GLU A 170 -5.19 -8.84 5.67
CA GLU A 170 -4.03 -9.63 5.25
C GLU A 170 -3.11 -8.81 4.36
N THR A 171 -3.67 -8.08 3.39
CA THR A 171 -2.87 -7.21 2.51
C THR A 171 -2.19 -6.10 3.29
N TYR A 172 -2.89 -5.49 4.26
CA TYR A 172 -2.30 -4.47 5.13
C TYR A 172 -1.13 -5.02 5.95
N LYS A 173 -1.25 -6.26 6.47
CA LYS A 173 -0.14 -6.93 7.18
C LYS A 173 1.06 -7.17 6.27
N LEU A 174 0.86 -7.45 4.98
CA LEU A 174 1.95 -7.62 4.00
C LEU A 174 2.76 -6.34 3.80
N MET A 175 2.11 -5.17 3.85
CA MET A 175 2.79 -3.87 3.67
C MET A 175 3.85 -3.59 4.74
N GLY A 176 3.69 -4.16 5.94
CA GLY A 176 4.77 -4.27 6.93
C GLY A 176 5.33 -2.93 7.42
N LYS A 177 6.64 -2.71 7.23
CA LYS A 177 7.38 -1.55 7.77
C LYS A 177 7.65 -0.51 6.69
N LYS A 178 7.61 0.77 7.06
CA LYS A 178 7.90 1.92 6.16
C LYS A 178 9.40 2.16 5.90
N PHE A 179 10.24 1.14 6.09
CA PHE A 179 11.67 1.22 5.82
C PHE A 179 12.15 -0.14 5.27
N PHE A 180 13.25 -0.12 4.54
CA PHE A 180 13.82 -1.34 3.97
C PHE A 180 14.29 -2.29 5.07
N TYR A 181 13.70 -3.48 5.11
CA TYR A 181 14.13 -4.54 6.02
C TYR A 181 13.99 -5.90 5.33
N ARG A 182 14.78 -6.88 5.80
CA ARG A 182 14.63 -8.29 5.43
C ARG A 182 14.42 -9.10 6.70
N LYS A 183 13.68 -10.20 6.61
CA LYS A 183 13.48 -11.10 7.75
C LYS A 183 14.81 -11.77 8.10
N LYS A 184 15.06 -11.99 9.39
CA LYS A 184 16.26 -12.69 9.86
C LYS A 184 16.36 -14.12 9.31
N SER A 185 15.23 -14.77 9.02
CA SER A 185 15.18 -16.10 8.40
C SER A 185 15.90 -16.18 7.05
N GLU A 186 15.99 -15.08 6.30
CA GLU A 186 16.77 -15.06 5.05
C GLU A 186 18.28 -15.09 5.26
N ASN A 187 18.78 -14.83 6.49
CA ASN A 187 20.22 -14.78 6.75
C ASN A 187 20.90 -16.12 6.50
N GLU A 188 20.23 -17.24 6.76
CA GLU A 188 20.77 -18.58 6.50
C GLU A 188 21.10 -18.77 5.01
N ASN A 189 20.28 -18.17 4.13
CA ASN A 189 20.49 -18.23 2.69
C ASN A 189 21.70 -17.42 2.21
N LYS A 190 22.34 -16.60 3.06
CA LYS A 190 23.61 -15.94 2.74
C LYS A 190 24.71 -16.96 2.42
N ARG A 191 24.63 -18.19 2.95
CA ARG A 191 25.56 -19.30 2.65
C ARG A 191 25.61 -19.66 1.16
N TYR A 192 24.53 -19.40 0.41
CA TYR A 192 24.45 -19.67 -1.03
C TYR A 192 24.97 -18.53 -1.91
N ARG A 193 25.50 -17.44 -1.33
CA ARG A 193 26.13 -16.37 -2.10
C ARG A 193 27.44 -16.86 -2.71
N ARG A 194 27.92 -16.16 -3.74
CA ARG A 194 29.26 -16.39 -4.27
C ARG A 194 30.30 -15.84 -3.29
N SER A 195 31.47 -16.45 -3.29
CA SER A 195 32.70 -15.93 -2.71
C SER A 195 33.89 -16.25 -3.62
N ILE A 196 35.07 -15.75 -3.27
CA ILE A 196 36.26 -15.95 -4.09
C ILE A 196 36.93 -17.27 -3.72
N PHE A 197 37.18 -18.12 -4.72
CA PHE A 197 37.90 -19.38 -4.60
C PHE A 197 39.09 -19.39 -5.55
N ALA A 198 40.12 -20.14 -5.17
CA ALA A 198 41.22 -20.44 -6.06
C ALA A 198 40.82 -21.53 -7.07
N THR A 199 41.07 -21.29 -8.36
CA THR A 199 40.90 -22.28 -9.44
C THR A 199 42.14 -23.13 -9.66
N ASN A 200 43.28 -22.68 -9.12
CA ASN A 200 44.58 -23.33 -9.18
C ASN A 200 45.21 -23.30 -7.77
N ASN A 201 46.30 -24.04 -7.55
CA ASN A 201 47.14 -23.79 -6.38
C ASN A 201 47.79 -22.41 -6.56
N ILE A 202 47.79 -21.59 -5.50
CA ILE A 202 48.39 -20.26 -5.46
C ILE A 202 49.45 -20.30 -4.36
N ASN A 203 50.71 -20.07 -4.69
CA ASN A 203 51.78 -20.02 -3.70
C ASN A 203 51.85 -18.66 -3.01
N LYS A 204 52.41 -18.62 -1.79
CA LYS A 204 52.76 -17.35 -1.15
C LYS A 204 53.67 -16.54 -2.07
N GLY A 205 53.30 -15.28 -2.32
CA GLY A 205 54.00 -14.36 -3.23
C GLY A 205 53.47 -14.35 -4.67
N GLU A 206 52.65 -15.33 -5.06
CA GLU A 206 52.07 -15.43 -6.41
C GLU A 206 50.97 -14.39 -6.63
N ILE A 207 50.86 -13.83 -7.84
CA ILE A 207 49.89 -12.77 -8.17
C ILE A 207 48.49 -13.37 -8.37
N PHE A 208 47.48 -12.80 -7.71
CA PHE A 208 46.08 -13.12 -8.01
C PHE A 208 45.70 -12.64 -9.42
N SER A 209 45.10 -13.53 -10.20
CA SER A 209 44.72 -13.29 -11.60
C SER A 209 43.37 -13.90 -11.93
N TYR A 210 42.79 -13.51 -13.07
CA TYR A 210 41.55 -14.10 -13.57
C TYR A 210 41.66 -15.61 -13.85
N GLN A 211 42.88 -16.12 -14.02
CA GLN A 211 43.17 -17.52 -14.29
C GLN A 211 43.22 -18.35 -13.01
N ASN A 212 43.69 -17.79 -11.88
CA ASN A 212 43.89 -18.55 -10.63
C ASN A 212 42.85 -18.30 -9.54
N ILE A 213 41.95 -17.32 -9.70
CA ILE A 213 40.78 -17.12 -8.82
C ILE A 213 39.48 -16.93 -9.60
N ARG A 214 38.37 -17.38 -9.02
CA ARG A 214 37.00 -17.16 -9.54
C ARG A 214 36.00 -16.85 -8.44
N ARG A 215 34.87 -16.25 -8.83
CA ARG A 215 33.72 -15.94 -7.97
C ARG A 215 32.67 -17.06 -8.12
N VAL A 216 32.68 -18.01 -7.21
CA VAL A 216 31.81 -19.21 -7.24
C VAL A 216 31.06 -19.36 -5.92
N ARG A 217 29.97 -20.12 -5.91
CA ARG A 217 29.27 -20.52 -4.68
C ARG A 217 30.03 -21.68 -4.01
N PRO A 218 29.90 -21.90 -2.69
CA PRO A 218 29.11 -21.14 -1.70
C PRO A 218 29.87 -19.92 -1.12
N ALA A 219 29.34 -19.29 -0.08
CA ALA A 219 29.91 -18.11 0.58
C ALA A 219 30.97 -18.46 1.65
N ASN A 220 31.90 -19.36 1.31
CA ASN A 220 32.90 -19.89 2.25
C ASN A 220 34.24 -19.13 2.21
N GLY A 221 34.41 -18.22 1.26
CA GLY A 221 35.53 -17.29 1.13
C GLY A 221 35.12 -15.83 1.30
N ILE A 222 36.02 -14.93 0.96
CA ILE A 222 35.77 -13.49 0.95
C ILE A 222 34.75 -13.10 -0.12
N GLU A 223 34.00 -12.04 0.15
CA GLU A 223 32.92 -11.59 -0.70
C GLU A 223 33.43 -11.13 -2.09
N PRO A 224 32.64 -11.31 -3.17
CA PRO A 224 33.05 -10.93 -4.52
C PRO A 224 33.39 -9.44 -4.70
N LYS A 225 32.94 -8.56 -3.80
CA LYS A 225 33.29 -7.13 -3.80
C LYS A 225 34.80 -6.86 -3.66
N TYR A 226 35.56 -7.85 -3.17
CA TYR A 226 37.01 -7.75 -3.04
C TYR A 226 37.76 -8.31 -4.24
N PHE A 227 37.09 -8.87 -5.25
CA PHE A 227 37.73 -9.57 -6.36
C PHE A 227 38.70 -8.65 -7.12
N GLU A 228 38.23 -7.50 -7.60
CA GLU A 228 39.08 -6.51 -8.26
C GLU A 228 40.16 -5.95 -7.32
N LYS A 229 39.87 -5.86 -6.02
CA LYS A 229 40.81 -5.32 -5.03
C LYS A 229 42.01 -6.24 -4.78
N ILE A 230 41.86 -7.56 -4.99
CA ILE A 230 42.95 -8.52 -4.80
C ILE A 230 43.69 -8.84 -6.10
N LEU A 231 43.06 -8.65 -7.27
CA LEU A 231 43.71 -8.85 -8.56
C LEU A 231 45.00 -8.02 -8.67
N GLY A 232 46.04 -8.61 -9.26
CA GLY A 232 47.36 -7.98 -9.39
C GLY A 232 48.17 -7.92 -8.09
N LYS A 233 47.60 -8.26 -6.93
CA LYS A 233 48.35 -8.33 -5.66
C LYS A 233 48.96 -9.71 -5.45
N LYS A 234 50.10 -9.75 -4.75
CA LYS A 234 50.77 -10.99 -4.34
C LYS A 234 50.04 -11.64 -3.18
N SER A 235 49.72 -12.92 -3.28
CA SER A 235 49.06 -13.68 -2.23
C SER A 235 49.95 -13.74 -0.98
N PRO A 236 49.46 -13.34 0.20
CA PRO A 236 50.27 -13.35 1.42
C PRO A 236 50.41 -14.75 2.05
N ILE A 237 49.67 -15.73 1.53
CA ILE A 237 49.62 -17.12 1.99
C ILE A 237 49.50 -18.07 0.79
N SER A 238 49.81 -19.35 0.97
CA SER A 238 49.50 -20.37 -0.04
C SER A 238 48.03 -20.80 0.06
N ILE A 239 47.36 -20.99 -1.08
CA ILE A 239 45.94 -21.39 -1.17
C ILE A 239 45.86 -22.58 -2.15
N LYS A 240 45.27 -23.70 -1.71
CA LYS A 240 45.09 -24.87 -2.59
C LYS A 240 43.96 -24.64 -3.61
N LYS A 241 44.04 -25.31 -4.76
CA LYS A 241 42.97 -25.38 -5.76
C LYS A 241 41.64 -25.76 -5.10
N ASN A 242 40.55 -25.14 -5.55
CA ASN A 242 39.19 -25.32 -5.05
C ASN A 242 38.97 -24.90 -3.59
N MET A 243 39.95 -24.25 -2.95
CA MET A 243 39.76 -23.69 -1.61
C MET A 243 39.32 -22.22 -1.67
N PRO A 244 38.50 -21.78 -0.70
CA PRO A 244 38.09 -20.38 -0.63
C PRO A 244 39.27 -19.48 -0.24
N VAL A 245 39.35 -18.31 -0.87
CA VAL A 245 40.22 -17.23 -0.41
C VAL A 245 39.64 -16.69 0.89
N LYS A 246 40.37 -16.81 2.00
CA LYS A 246 39.88 -16.45 3.35
C LYS A 246 40.10 -14.97 3.69
N LYS A 247 39.37 -14.48 4.70
CA LYS A 247 39.45 -13.08 5.18
C LYS A 247 40.87 -12.65 5.58
N GLU A 248 41.70 -13.60 6.01
CA GLU A 248 43.12 -13.37 6.31
C GLU A 248 43.87 -12.72 5.14
N VAL A 249 43.52 -13.05 3.88
CA VAL A 249 44.11 -12.43 2.69
C VAL A 249 43.86 -10.92 2.67
N LEU A 250 42.64 -10.48 3.01
CA LEU A 250 42.31 -9.04 3.04
C LEU A 250 43.07 -8.31 4.13
N LEU A 251 43.18 -8.91 5.32
CA LEU A 251 43.90 -8.34 6.45
C LEU A 251 45.39 -8.14 6.11
N LYS A 252 46.04 -9.18 5.56
CA LYS A 252 47.46 -9.12 5.19
C LYS A 252 47.73 -8.18 4.01
N LEU A 253 46.78 -8.03 3.10
CA LEU A 253 46.87 -7.07 1.99
C LEU A 253 46.44 -5.64 2.37
N LYS A 254 46.02 -5.41 3.63
CA LYS A 254 45.49 -4.14 4.14
C LYS A 254 44.33 -3.61 3.28
N ILE A 255 43.47 -4.50 2.80
CA ILE A 255 42.30 -4.17 1.98
C ILE A 255 41.09 -3.96 2.90
N LYS A 256 40.54 -2.74 2.88
CA LYS A 256 39.28 -2.38 3.53
C LYS A 256 38.06 -2.84 2.72
#